data_AF-A0A7C5D9V0-F1
#
_entry.id   AF-A0A7C5D9V0-F1
#
_cell.length_a   1.000
_cell.length_b   1.000
_cell.length_c   1.000
_cell.angle_alpha   90.00
_cell.angle_beta   90.00
_cell.angle_gamma   90.00
#
_symmetry.space_group_name_H-M   'P 1'
#
loop_
_entity.id
_entity.type
_entity.pdbx_description
1 polymer ?
#
loop_
_entity_poly.entity_id
_entity_poly.type
_entity_poly.pdbx_seq_one_letter_code
_entity_poly.pdbx_strand_id
1 'polypeptide(L)'
;MKSETKLTRAKAKLMLEHPYFGSIASALDFKPDEDIEAFRSDGTQFAYNDDFLEACSVEEVEFALANAAMHYALAHQIRIGKREGWLWQLATDYAINSMLMKNNLHPPDRINYQSRFDGMYAEEIYAVLESEIDDKEYVEEEQKSEKIVQ
;
A
#
# COMPACT_ATOMS: atom_id res chain seq x y z
N MET A 1 23.77 0.07 -0.56
CA MET A 1 23.79 -1.21 0.20
C MET A 1 22.84 -2.13 -0.51
N LYS A 2 23.25 -3.36 -0.80
CA LYS A 2 22.43 -4.31 -1.58
C LYS A 2 21.07 -4.58 -0.94
N SER A 3 20.06 -4.78 -1.78
CA SER A 3 18.66 -5.09 -1.42
C SER A 3 18.54 -6.24 -0.41
N GLU A 4 19.17 -7.39 -0.65
CA GLU A 4 19.14 -8.55 0.27
C GLU A 4 19.61 -8.20 1.69
N THR A 5 20.67 -7.38 1.80
CA THR A 5 21.20 -6.94 3.10
C THR A 5 20.25 -5.96 3.78
N LYS A 6 19.59 -5.07 3.02
CA LYS A 6 18.54 -4.18 3.55
C LYS A 6 17.36 -4.97 4.06
N LEU A 7 16.84 -5.90 3.27
CA LEU A 7 15.71 -6.76 3.64
C LEU A 7 16.01 -7.54 4.92
N THR A 8 17.21 -8.12 5.03
CA THR A 8 17.62 -8.86 6.24
C THR A 8 17.67 -7.94 7.46
N ARG A 9 18.24 -6.74 7.33
CA ARG A 9 18.34 -5.77 8.43
C ARG A 9 16.98 -5.22 8.84
N ALA A 10 16.16 -4.83 7.87
CA ALA A 10 14.81 -4.34 8.09
C ALA A 10 13.95 -5.42 8.78
N LYS A 11 13.96 -6.66 8.29
CA LYS A 11 13.25 -7.77 8.94
C LYS A 11 13.70 -8.00 10.39
N ALA A 12 15.01 -7.95 10.66
CA ALA A 12 15.54 -8.12 12.01
C ALA A 12 15.15 -6.97 12.96
N LYS A 13 15.21 -5.73 12.47
CA LYS A 13 14.84 -4.55 13.25
C LYS A 13 13.31 -4.49 13.47
N LEU A 14 12.50 -4.85 12.48
CA LEU A 14 11.05 -5.00 12.60
C LEU A 14 10.68 -6.06 13.64
N MET A 15 11.38 -7.20 13.70
CA MET A 15 11.20 -8.23 14.73
C MET A 15 11.50 -7.72 16.15
N LEU A 16 12.47 -6.82 16.30
CA LEU A 16 12.91 -6.29 17.60
C LEU A 16 12.00 -5.16 18.08
N GLU A 17 11.68 -4.21 17.19
CA GLU A 17 10.99 -2.96 17.52
C GLU A 17 9.47 -3.06 17.31
N HIS A 18 9.02 -3.87 16.37
CA HIS A 18 7.60 -4.08 16.04
C HIS A 18 7.25 -5.57 15.88
N PRO A 19 7.31 -6.39 16.94
CA PRO A 19 7.31 -7.86 16.84
C PRO A 19 6.10 -8.46 16.10
N TYR A 20 4.94 -7.80 16.13
CA TYR A 20 3.76 -8.25 15.39
C TYR A 20 3.99 -8.18 13.87
N PHE A 21 4.40 -7.03 13.34
CA PHE A 21 4.73 -6.88 11.92
C PHE A 21 5.91 -7.77 11.55
N GLY A 22 6.95 -7.80 12.40
CA GLY A 22 8.11 -8.66 12.24
C GLY A 22 7.75 -10.12 12.04
N SER A 23 6.88 -10.65 12.90
CA SER A 23 6.51 -12.08 12.89
C SER A 23 5.84 -12.46 11.58
N ILE A 24 4.94 -11.63 11.07
CA ILE A 24 4.24 -11.87 9.81
C ILE A 24 5.19 -11.67 8.62
N ALA A 25 5.94 -10.56 8.61
CA ALA A 25 6.93 -10.28 7.57
C ALA A 25 8.03 -11.35 7.50
N SER A 26 8.28 -12.07 8.59
CA SER A 26 9.29 -13.13 8.63
C SER A 26 8.96 -14.32 7.73
N ALA A 27 7.68 -14.54 7.43
CA ALA A 27 7.19 -15.61 6.57
C ALA A 27 7.17 -15.23 5.08
N LEU A 28 7.47 -13.97 4.73
CA LEU A 28 7.49 -13.53 3.34
C LEU A 28 8.69 -14.12 2.58
N ASP A 29 8.42 -14.62 1.38
CA ASP A 29 9.42 -15.00 0.40
C ASP A 29 9.83 -13.77 -0.43
N PHE A 30 11.14 -13.50 -0.50
CA PHE A 30 11.68 -12.30 -1.13
C PHE A 30 12.08 -12.59 -2.58
N LYS A 31 11.44 -11.91 -3.53
CA LYS A 31 11.68 -12.14 -4.96
C LYS A 31 11.99 -10.83 -5.70
N PRO A 32 13.19 -10.66 -6.26
CA PRO A 32 13.47 -9.56 -7.17
C PRO A 32 12.55 -9.59 -8.39
N ASP A 33 12.08 -8.42 -8.81
CA ASP A 33 11.23 -8.20 -9.97
C ASP A 33 11.48 -6.79 -10.54
N GLU A 34 12.16 -6.73 -11.69
CA GLU A 34 12.50 -5.48 -12.36
C GLU A 34 11.34 -4.86 -13.14
N ASP A 35 10.22 -5.59 -13.33
CA ASP A 35 9.06 -5.13 -14.11
C ASP A 35 8.10 -4.25 -13.28
N ILE A 36 8.42 -3.99 -12.01
CA ILE A 36 7.66 -3.09 -11.14
C ILE A 36 8.47 -1.88 -10.71
N GLU A 37 7.75 -0.82 -10.34
CA GLU A 37 8.37 0.45 -9.92
C GLU A 37 8.95 0.39 -8.50
N ALA A 38 8.32 -0.37 -7.59
CA ALA A 38 8.71 -0.40 -6.17
C ALA A 38 8.63 -1.80 -5.57
N PHE A 39 7.47 -2.17 -5.03
CA PHE A 39 7.22 -3.50 -4.49
C PHE A 39 5.74 -3.85 -4.58
N ARG A 40 5.43 -5.13 -4.49
CA ARG A 40 4.07 -5.65 -4.32
C ARG A 40 4.10 -6.88 -3.44
N SER A 41 2.98 -7.18 -2.79
CA SER A 41 2.86 -8.41 -2.01
C SER A 41 1.49 -9.04 -2.17
N ASP A 42 1.47 -10.36 -2.27
CA ASP A 42 0.27 -11.19 -2.15
C ASP A 42 0.09 -11.74 -0.71
N GLY A 43 0.95 -11.30 0.21
CA GLY A 43 1.00 -11.72 1.60
C GLY A 43 1.79 -12.99 1.88
N THR A 44 2.29 -13.67 0.85
CA THR A 44 3.26 -14.76 0.96
C THR A 44 4.58 -14.44 0.29
N GLN A 45 4.52 -13.75 -0.86
CA GLN A 45 5.67 -13.25 -1.58
C GLN A 45 5.73 -11.72 -1.45
N PHE A 46 6.93 -11.21 -1.28
CA PHE A 46 7.27 -9.80 -1.41
C PHE A 46 8.13 -9.66 -2.66
N ALA A 47 7.50 -9.21 -3.75
CA ALA A 47 8.19 -8.92 -5.00
C ALA A 47 8.65 -7.47 -4.98
N TYR A 48 9.90 -7.21 -5.38
CA TYR A 48 10.49 -5.87 -5.26
C TYR A 48 11.45 -5.56 -6.41
N ASN A 49 11.53 -4.29 -6.76
CA ASN A 49 12.54 -3.76 -7.66
C ASN A 49 13.84 -3.48 -6.88
N ASP A 50 14.99 -3.94 -7.40
CA ASP A 50 16.28 -3.79 -6.73
C ASP A 50 16.69 -2.31 -6.63
N ASP A 51 16.56 -1.54 -7.71
CA ASP A 51 16.92 -0.11 -7.74
C ASP A 51 16.11 0.68 -6.71
N PHE A 52 14.82 0.38 -6.57
CA PHE A 52 13.96 0.99 -5.55
C PHE A 52 14.42 0.68 -4.12
N LEU A 53 14.63 -0.60 -3.78
CA LEU A 53 15.09 -0.96 -2.44
C LEU A 53 16.51 -0.45 -2.17
N GLU A 54 17.38 -0.41 -3.18
CA GLU A 54 18.73 0.14 -3.06
C GLU A 54 18.77 1.66 -2.86
N ALA A 55 17.73 2.38 -3.29
CA ALA A 55 17.54 3.79 -2.97
C ALA A 55 16.99 4.03 -1.54
N CYS A 56 16.14 3.14 -1.02
CA CYS A 56 15.49 3.29 0.30
C CYS A 56 16.47 3.16 1.50
N SER A 57 16.29 3.90 2.57
CA SER A 57 16.87 3.63 3.89
C SER A 57 16.38 2.29 4.48
N VAL A 58 16.99 1.82 5.57
CA VAL A 58 16.55 0.56 6.20
C VAL A 58 15.15 0.72 6.79
N GLU A 59 14.87 1.88 7.37
CA GLU A 59 13.60 2.26 7.98
C GLU A 59 12.46 2.29 6.94
N GLU A 60 12.74 2.80 5.73
CA GLU A 60 11.78 2.78 4.62
C GLU A 60 11.49 1.34 4.14
N VAL A 61 12.49 0.47 4.15
CA VAL A 61 12.29 -0.96 3.85
C VAL A 61 11.49 -1.66 4.96
N GLU A 62 11.66 -1.29 6.22
CA GLU A 62 10.80 -1.79 7.31
C GLU A 62 9.34 -1.43 7.08
N PHE A 63 9.07 -0.19 6.70
CA PHE A 63 7.72 0.25 6.38
C PHE A 63 7.12 -0.58 5.24
N ALA A 64 7.88 -0.83 4.16
CA ALA A 64 7.42 -1.64 3.04
C ALA A 64 7.10 -3.09 3.46
N LEU A 65 7.96 -3.70 4.29
CA LEU A 65 7.73 -5.05 4.83
C LEU A 65 6.52 -5.09 5.77
N ALA A 66 6.33 -4.07 6.60
CA ALA A 66 5.18 -3.96 7.48
C ALA A 66 3.88 -3.77 6.67
N ASN A 67 3.91 -2.97 5.60
CA ASN A 67 2.77 -2.80 4.70
C ASN A 67 2.38 -4.14 4.05
N ALA A 68 3.35 -4.88 3.50
CA ALA A 68 3.13 -6.21 2.94
C ALA A 68 2.57 -7.20 3.97
N ALA A 69 3.11 -7.21 5.20
CA ALA A 69 2.61 -8.03 6.28
C ALA A 69 1.14 -7.70 6.63
N MET A 70 0.75 -6.42 6.60
CA MET A 70 -0.62 -6.02 6.91
C MET A 70 -1.60 -6.30 5.79
N HIS A 71 -1.17 -6.26 4.53
CA HIS A 71 -1.99 -6.74 3.41
C HIS A 71 -2.36 -8.21 3.56
N TYR A 72 -1.43 -9.04 4.05
CA TYR A 72 -1.71 -10.43 4.42
C TYR A 72 -2.66 -10.53 5.62
N ALA A 73 -2.28 -9.90 6.74
CA ALA A 73 -2.97 -10.04 8.02
C ALA A 73 -4.44 -9.60 7.96
N LEU A 74 -4.73 -8.55 7.19
CA LEU A 74 -6.07 -7.97 7.06
C LEU A 74 -6.90 -8.62 5.95
N ALA A 75 -6.36 -9.66 5.28
CA ALA A 75 -7.03 -10.46 4.28
C ALA A 75 -7.74 -9.63 3.20
N HIS A 76 -7.11 -8.55 2.73
CA HIS A 76 -7.73 -7.59 1.82
C HIS A 76 -8.19 -8.24 0.51
N GLN A 77 -7.45 -9.24 0.01
CA GLN A 77 -7.83 -10.00 -1.19
C GLN A 77 -9.12 -10.80 -1.02
N ILE A 78 -9.45 -11.23 0.21
CA ILE A 78 -10.70 -11.95 0.52
C ILE A 78 -11.85 -10.96 0.71
N ARG A 79 -11.55 -9.77 1.24
CA ARG A 79 -12.54 -8.72 1.56
C ARG A 79 -13.00 -7.89 0.37
N ILE A 80 -12.38 -8.03 -0.81
CA ILE A 80 -12.70 -7.24 -2.00
C ILE A 80 -14.18 -7.33 -2.39
N GLY A 81 -14.79 -8.52 -2.35
CA GLY A 81 -16.19 -8.71 -2.73
C GLY A 81 -16.45 -8.36 -4.20
N LYS A 82 -17.36 -7.41 -4.45
CA LYS A 82 -17.72 -6.92 -5.80
C LYS A 82 -17.04 -5.58 -6.16
N ARG A 83 -16.10 -5.12 -5.36
CA ARG A 83 -15.43 -3.82 -5.52
C ARG A 83 -14.44 -3.83 -6.69
N GLU A 84 -14.21 -2.65 -7.26
CA GLU A 84 -13.19 -2.45 -8.28
C GLU A 84 -11.79 -2.66 -7.70
N GLY A 85 -11.00 -3.55 -8.31
CA GLY A 85 -9.78 -4.08 -7.71
C GLY A 85 -8.70 -3.03 -7.46
N TRP A 86 -8.48 -2.12 -8.42
CA TRP A 86 -7.49 -1.06 -8.30
C TRP A 86 -7.88 -0.04 -7.22
N LEU A 87 -9.17 0.30 -7.13
CA LEU A 87 -9.70 1.25 -6.15
C LEU A 87 -9.67 0.65 -4.74
N TRP A 88 -9.94 -0.65 -4.62
CA TRP A 88 -9.80 -1.39 -3.38
C TRP A 88 -8.34 -1.45 -2.91
N GLN A 89 -7.40 -1.69 -3.81
CA GLN A 89 -5.98 -1.65 -3.49
C GLN A 89 -5.56 -0.27 -2.97
N LEU A 90 -5.99 0.80 -3.65
CA LEU A 90 -5.71 2.16 -3.22
C LEU A 90 -6.30 2.47 -1.83
N ALA A 91 -7.54 2.06 -1.56
CA ALA A 91 -8.20 2.27 -0.28
C ALA A 91 -7.50 1.52 0.88
N THR A 92 -7.07 0.29 0.61
CA THR A 92 -6.35 -0.54 1.59
C THR A 92 -4.95 0.00 1.88
N ASP A 93 -4.25 0.51 0.87
CA ASP A 93 -2.98 1.21 1.06
C ASP A 93 -3.13 2.47 1.92
N TYR A 94 -4.16 3.31 1.68
CA TYR A 94 -4.39 4.49 2.52
C TYR A 94 -4.63 4.12 3.99
N ALA A 95 -5.44 3.09 4.25
CA ALA A 95 -5.70 2.61 5.60
C ALA A 95 -4.43 2.08 6.28
N ILE A 96 -3.69 1.19 5.60
CA ILE A 96 -2.47 0.58 6.14
C ILE A 96 -1.39 1.65 6.37
N ASN A 97 -1.13 2.51 5.39
CA ASN A 97 -0.06 3.49 5.48
C ASN A 97 -0.32 4.50 6.61
N SER A 98 -1.57 4.96 6.77
CA SER A 98 -1.96 5.79 7.92
C SER A 98 -1.71 5.06 9.25
N MET A 99 -2.09 3.79 9.35
CA MET A 99 -1.86 2.98 10.55
C MET A 99 -0.35 2.81 10.86
N LEU A 100 0.48 2.53 9.85
CA LEU A 100 1.92 2.35 10.02
C LEU A 100 2.61 3.65 10.45
N MET A 101 2.25 4.78 9.84
CA MET A 101 2.76 6.09 10.24
C MET A 101 2.36 6.46 11.68
N LYS A 102 1.12 6.14 12.10
CA LYS A 102 0.69 6.30 13.50
C LYS A 102 1.48 5.41 14.48
N ASN A 103 2.11 4.34 14.00
CA ASN A 103 3.00 3.46 14.78
C ASN A 103 4.48 3.85 14.67
N ASN A 104 4.80 5.05 14.18
CA ASN A 104 6.16 5.59 14.01
C ASN A 104 7.05 4.81 13.02
N LEU A 105 6.46 4.09 12.06
CA LEU A 105 7.22 3.60 10.92
C LEU A 105 7.38 4.71 9.88
N HIS A 106 8.57 4.80 9.29
CA HIS A 106 8.92 5.86 8.33
C HIS A 106 8.72 5.37 6.90
N PRO A 107 7.80 5.97 6.13
CA PRO A 107 7.50 5.52 4.77
C PRO A 107 8.58 5.94 3.78
N PRO A 108 8.76 5.19 2.67
CA PRO A 108 9.45 5.67 1.49
C PRO A 108 8.83 6.96 0.93
N ASP A 109 9.60 7.68 0.11
CA ASP A 109 9.04 8.74 -0.73
C ASP A 109 7.89 8.20 -1.60
N ARG A 110 6.85 9.03 -1.79
CA ARG A 110 5.71 8.77 -2.70
C ARG A 110 4.86 7.54 -2.35
N ILE A 111 4.49 7.38 -1.09
CA ILE A 111 3.45 6.41 -0.70
C ILE A 111 2.02 6.94 -0.93
N ASN A 112 1.07 6.01 -1.06
CA ASN A 112 -0.36 6.30 -1.00
C ASN A 112 -0.75 6.69 0.44
N TYR A 113 -0.66 7.97 0.76
CA TYR A 113 -1.12 8.55 2.03
C TYR A 113 -1.89 9.85 1.80
N GLN A 114 -3.02 10.00 2.49
CA GLN A 114 -3.76 11.26 2.59
C GLN A 114 -4.32 11.39 4.00
N SER A 115 -4.01 12.50 4.68
CA SER A 115 -4.42 12.73 6.09
C SER A 115 -5.94 12.70 6.30
N ARG A 116 -6.73 12.96 5.25
CA ARG A 116 -8.20 12.87 5.30
C ARG A 116 -8.73 11.47 5.59
N PHE A 117 -7.91 10.44 5.37
CA PHE A 117 -8.26 9.04 5.61
C PHE A 117 -7.73 8.51 6.95
N ASP A 118 -7.16 9.38 7.79
CA ASP A 118 -6.54 8.95 9.03
C ASP A 118 -7.53 8.29 9.99
N GLY A 119 -7.33 6.99 10.25
CA GLY A 119 -8.16 6.21 11.16
C GLY A 119 -9.43 5.62 10.55
N MET A 120 -9.64 5.80 9.25
CA MET A 120 -10.73 5.16 8.51
C MET A 120 -10.37 3.71 8.15
N TYR A 121 -11.38 2.85 8.05
CA TYR A 121 -11.25 1.51 7.49
C TYR A 121 -11.20 1.56 5.96
N ALA A 122 -10.58 0.54 5.35
CA ALA A 122 -10.46 0.44 3.90
C ALA A 122 -11.82 0.50 3.18
N GLU A 123 -12.87 -0.07 3.77
CA GLU A 123 -14.24 -0.01 3.24
C GLU A 123 -14.82 1.41 3.23
N GLU A 124 -14.54 2.20 4.25
CA GLU A 124 -14.99 3.59 4.35
C GLU A 124 -14.24 4.46 3.34
N ILE A 125 -12.92 4.26 3.23
CA ILE A 125 -12.08 4.96 2.25
C ILE A 125 -12.54 4.61 0.83
N TYR A 126 -12.80 3.33 0.56
CA TYR A 126 -13.29 2.89 -0.73
C TYR A 126 -14.60 3.57 -1.10
N ALA A 127 -15.58 3.62 -0.18
CA ALA A 127 -16.87 4.26 -0.45
C ALA A 127 -16.72 5.76 -0.78
N VAL A 128 -15.80 6.46 -0.10
CA VAL A 128 -15.47 7.85 -0.42
C VAL A 128 -14.85 7.96 -1.81
N LEU A 129 -13.82 7.16 -2.12
CA LEU A 129 -13.13 7.22 -3.41
C LEU A 129 -14.06 6.84 -4.58
N GLU A 130 -14.96 5.87 -4.39
CA GLU A 130 -15.96 5.46 -5.37
C GLU A 130 -16.92 6.61 -5.67
N SER A 131 -17.46 7.27 -4.64
CA SER A 131 -18.33 8.43 -4.83
C SER A 131 -17.65 9.60 -5.56
N GLU A 132 -16.35 9.82 -5.32
CA GLU A 132 -15.57 10.88 -5.99
C GLU A 132 -15.30 10.58 -7.47
N ILE A 133 -15.30 9.31 -7.88
CA ILE A 133 -15.15 8.91 -9.28
C ILE A 133 -16.49 9.09 -9.98
N ASP A 134 -17.57 8.57 -9.38
CA ASP A 134 -18.92 8.71 -9.91
C ASP A 134 -19.27 10.19 -10.15
N ASP A 135 -19.06 11.05 -9.15
CA ASP A 135 -19.36 12.49 -9.24
C ASP A 135 -18.59 13.17 -10.39
N LYS A 136 -17.33 12.76 -10.64
CA LYS A 136 -16.53 13.31 -11.75
C LYS A 136 -17.05 12.85 -13.10
N GLU A 137 -17.42 11.58 -13.23
CA GLU A 137 -18.01 11.06 -14.46
C GLU A 137 -19.34 11.76 -14.77
N TYR A 138 -20.22 11.95 -13.78
CA TYR A 138 -21.46 12.72 -13.95
C TYR A 138 -21.21 14.16 -14.41
N VAL A 139 -20.27 14.88 -13.80
CA VAL A 139 -19.94 16.26 -14.20
C VAL A 139 -19.37 16.32 -15.62
N GLU A 140 -18.52 15.36 -16.02
CA GLU A 140 -17.99 15.30 -17.39
C GLU A 140 -19.06 14.98 -18.43
N GLU A 141 -20.04 14.13 -18.10
CA GLU A 141 -21.18 13.81 -18.98
C GLU A 141 -22.11 15.01 -19.16
N GLU A 142 -22.47 15.72 -18.08
CA GLU A 142 -23.27 16.95 -18.15
C GLU A 142 -22.58 18.00 -19.04
N GLN A 143 -21.28 18.24 -18.83
CA GLN A 143 -20.52 19.21 -19.64
C GLN A 143 -20.38 18.82 -21.11
N LYS A 144 -20.32 17.52 -21.44
CA LYS A 144 -20.36 17.04 -22.82
C LYS A 144 -21.75 17.24 -23.44
N SER A 145 -22.82 16.98 -22.68
CA SER A 145 -24.20 17.14 -23.14
C SER A 145 -24.54 18.60 -23.45
N GLU A 146 -24.12 19.55 -22.61
CA GLU A 146 -24.34 20.99 -22.83
C GLU A 146 -23.60 21.53 -24.07
N LYS A 147 -22.42 20.98 -24.38
CA LYS A 147 -21.63 21.38 -25.57
C LYS A 147 -22.16 20.84 -26.89
N ILE A 148 -22.97 19.77 -26.87
CA ILE A 148 -23.56 19.18 -28.09
C ILE A 148 -24.85 19.91 -28.50
N VAL A 149 -25.48 20.65 -27.56
CA VAL A 149 -26.75 21.36 -27.77
C VAL A 149 -26.52 22.85 -28.17
N GLN A 150 -25.26 23.28 -28.36
CA GLN A 150 -24.90 24.63 -28.82
C GLN A 150 -24.30 24.64 -30.23
#